data_AF-A0A401QD97-F1
#
_entry.id   AF-A0A401QD97-F1
#
_cell.length_a   1.000
_cell.length_b   1.000
_cell.length_c   1.000
_cell.angle_alpha   90.00
_cell.angle_beta   90.00
_cell.angle_gamma   90.00
#
_symmetry.space_group_name_H-M   'P 1'
#
loop_
_entity.id
_entity.type
_entity.pdbx_description
1 polymer ?
#
loop_
_entity_poly.entity_id
_entity_poly.type
_entity_poly.pdbx_seq_one_letter_code
_entity_poly.pdbx_strand_id
1 'polypeptide(L)'
;MCTKNLSLLFAPSLFQTDGQGEQEVRVLEDLINHYVSVFDIDDDQVTQMDLENSLIMTWKDVQLSQAGDLIMEVYVETKITDCCITLR
;
A
#
# COMPACT_ATOMS: atom_id res chain seq x y z
N MET A 1 10.20 3.41 -2.70
CA MET A 1 10.22 1.93 -2.90
C MET A 1 9.54 1.66 -4.24
N CYS A 2 10.08 0.78 -5.09
CA CYS A 2 9.40 0.39 -6.34
C CYS A 2 8.48 -0.82 -6.11
N THR A 3 7.53 -1.06 -7.02
CA THR A 3 6.58 -2.17 -6.99
C THR A 3 7.27 -3.52 -6.80
N LYS A 4 8.36 -3.77 -7.54
CA LYS A 4 9.15 -5.00 -7.43
C LYS A 4 9.71 -5.25 -6.03
N ASN A 5 10.21 -4.21 -5.35
CA ASN A 5 10.74 -4.36 -3.99
C ASN A 5 9.64 -4.70 -2.98
N LEU A 6 8.48 -4.06 -3.10
CA LEU A 6 7.32 -4.40 -2.26
C LEU A 6 6.86 -5.83 -2.54
N SER A 7 6.83 -6.23 -3.81
CA SER A 7 6.40 -7.57 -4.22
C SER A 7 7.32 -8.66 -3.67
N LEU A 8 8.64 -8.46 -3.72
CA LEU A 8 9.61 -9.38 -3.11
C LEU A 8 9.44 -9.50 -1.59
N LEU A 9 9.10 -8.41 -0.90
CA LEU A 9 8.92 -8.41 0.56
C LEU A 9 7.61 -9.07 0.99
N PHE A 10 6.53 -8.86 0.25
CA PHE A 10 5.19 -9.25 0.67
C PHE A 10 4.70 -10.56 0.05
N ALA A 11 5.20 -10.96 -1.13
CA ALA A 11 4.77 -12.20 -1.78
C ALA A 11 4.93 -13.45 -0.88
N PRO A 12 6.05 -13.66 -0.16
CA PRO A 12 6.18 -14.83 0.71
C PRO A 12 5.13 -14.87 1.80
N SER A 13 4.81 -13.72 2.42
CA SER A 13 3.81 -13.62 3.48
C SER A 13 2.38 -13.75 2.96
N LEU A 14 2.08 -13.17 1.79
CA LEU A 14 0.73 -13.14 1.22
C LEU A 14 0.33 -14.49 0.63
N PHE A 15 1.26 -15.16 -0.06
CA PHE A 15 1.04 -16.48 -0.66
C PHE A 15 1.47 -17.65 0.24
N GLN A 16 2.03 -17.36 1.41
CA GLN A 16 2.54 -18.36 2.37
C GLN A 16 3.58 -19.30 1.74
N THR A 17 4.50 -18.73 0.96
CA THR A 17 5.57 -19.45 0.26
C THR A 17 6.92 -19.28 0.94
N ASP A 18 7.91 -20.08 0.53
CA ASP A 18 9.28 -20.05 1.04
C ASP A 18 10.11 -18.84 0.53
N GLY A 19 9.49 -17.98 -0.29
CA GLY A 19 10.08 -16.79 -0.87
C GLY A 19 11.03 -17.02 -2.04
N GLN A 20 11.09 -18.25 -2.58
CA GLN A 20 11.83 -18.55 -3.82
C GLN A 20 10.94 -18.51 -5.07
N GLY A 21 9.63 -18.36 -4.89
CA GLY A 21 8.65 -18.36 -5.97
C GLY A 21 8.65 -17.06 -6.80
N GLU A 22 9.11 -17.14 -8.05
CA GLU A 22 9.08 -16.00 -8.98
C GLU A 22 7.66 -15.64 -9.44
N GLN A 23 6.76 -16.63 -9.48
CA GLN A 23 5.39 -16.42 -9.96
C GLN A 23 4.59 -15.56 -8.99
N GLU A 24 4.72 -15.81 -7.70
CA GLU A 24 4.05 -15.11 -6.61
C GLU A 24 4.47 -13.64 -6.55
N VAL A 25 5.78 -13.40 -6.73
CA VAL A 25 6.33 -12.03 -6.83
C VAL A 25 5.74 -11.32 -8.05
N ARG A 26 5.67 -12.00 -9.19
CA ARG A 26 5.13 -11.43 -10.43
C ARG A 26 3.64 -11.12 -10.32
N VAL A 27 2.85 -12.04 -9.76
CA VAL A 27 1.41 -11.82 -9.53
C VAL A 27 1.19 -10.62 -8.62
N LEU A 28 1.97 -10.48 -7.55
CA LEU A 28 1.86 -9.32 -6.67
C LEU A 28 2.30 -8.01 -7.34
N GLU A 29 3.35 -8.06 -8.15
CA GLU A 29 3.80 -6.90 -8.92
C GLU A 29 2.72 -6.44 -9.91
N ASP A 30 2.11 -7.38 -10.62
CA ASP A 30 1.00 -7.11 -11.54
C ASP A 30 -0.24 -6.60 -10.79
N LEU A 31 -0.56 -7.15 -9.61
CA LEU A 31 -1.69 -6.71 -8.79
C LEU A 31 -1.53 -5.26 -8.30
N ILE A 32 -0.33 -4.88 -7.87
CA ILE A 32 -0.06 -3.51 -7.43
C ILE A 32 -0.09 -2.55 -8.62
N ASN A 33 0.55 -2.90 -9.74
CA ASN A 33 0.61 -2.04 -10.92
C ASN A 33 -0.75 -1.83 -11.58
N HIS A 34 -1.65 -2.83 -11.50
CA HIS A 34 -2.98 -2.78 -12.12
C HIS A 34 -4.10 -2.67 -11.07
N TYR A 35 -3.79 -2.21 -9.86
CA TYR A 35 -4.74 -2.12 -8.74
C TYR A 35 -6.09 -1.51 -9.14
N VAL A 36 -6.07 -0.38 -9.83
CA VAL A 36 -7.28 0.34 -10.28
C VAL A 36 -8.18 -0.56 -11.15
N SER A 37 -7.59 -1.27 -12.12
CA SER A 37 -8.33 -2.13 -13.04
C SER A 37 -8.74 -3.46 -12.42
N VAL A 38 -7.96 -4.01 -11.48
CA VAL A 38 -8.27 -5.32 -10.88
C VAL A 38 -9.38 -5.19 -9.84
N PHE A 39 -9.45 -4.07 -9.14
CA PHE A 39 -10.42 -3.83 -8.07
C PHE A 39 -11.57 -2.88 -8.49
N ASP A 40 -11.69 -2.56 -9.78
CA ASP A 40 -12.73 -1.69 -10.33
C ASP A 40 -12.88 -0.38 -9.53
N ILE A 41 -11.75 0.30 -9.30
CA ILE A 41 -11.72 1.55 -8.53
C ILE A 41 -12.33 2.67 -9.37
N ASP A 42 -13.25 3.42 -8.76
CA ASP A 42 -13.93 4.55 -9.40
C ASP A 42 -12.98 5.71 -9.73
N ASP A 43 -13.21 6.39 -10.85
CA ASP A 43 -12.37 7.51 -11.33
C ASP A 43 -12.26 8.67 -10.32
N ASP A 44 -13.33 8.95 -9.56
CA ASP A 44 -13.31 9.96 -8.50
C ASP A 44 -12.37 9.54 -7.36
N GLN A 45 -12.36 8.24 -7.01
CA GLN A 45 -11.43 7.70 -6.02
C GLN A 45 -9.99 7.73 -6.52
N VAL A 46 -9.74 7.41 -7.79
CA VAL A 46 -8.40 7.52 -8.39
C VAL A 46 -7.90 8.97 -8.32
N THR A 47 -8.76 9.93 -8.65
CA THR A 47 -8.43 11.36 -8.58
C THR A 47 -8.06 11.79 -7.15
N GLN A 48 -8.79 11.29 -6.15
CA GLN A 48 -8.48 11.55 -4.76
C GLN A 48 -7.14 10.93 -4.34
N MET A 49 -6.87 9.67 -4.73
CA MET A 49 -5.59 9.00 -4.47
C MET A 49 -4.41 9.77 -5.06
N ASP A 50 -4.55 10.29 -6.29
CA ASP A 50 -3.50 11.09 -6.94
C ASP A 50 -3.23 12.41 -6.21
N LEU A 51 -4.29 13.09 -5.71
CA LEU A 51 -4.13 14.28 -4.89
C LEU A 51 -3.41 13.97 -3.58
N GLU A 52 -3.81 12.91 -2.87
CA GLU A 52 -3.17 12.48 -1.63
C GLU A 52 -1.69 12.13 -1.85
N ASN A 53 -1.39 11.34 -2.89
CA ASN A 53 -0.02 11.00 -3.28
C ASN A 53 0.81 12.24 -3.62
N SER A 54 0.24 13.19 -4.37
CA SER A 54 0.91 14.46 -4.69
C SER A 54 1.23 15.23 -3.42
N LEU A 55 0.30 15.36 -2.49
CA LEU A 55 0.54 16.06 -1.23
C LEU A 55 1.66 15.39 -0.43
N ILE A 56 1.64 14.07 -0.26
CA ILE A 56 2.69 13.32 0.45
C ILE A 56 4.05 13.51 -0.21
N MET A 57 4.12 13.44 -1.53
CA MET A 57 5.38 13.53 -2.27
C MET A 57 5.92 14.96 -2.33
N THR A 58 5.07 15.98 -2.43
CA THR A 58 5.49 17.40 -2.42
C THR A 58 5.86 17.89 -1.02
N TRP A 59 5.21 17.39 0.04
CA TRP A 59 5.54 17.77 1.43
C TRP A 59 6.95 17.34 1.85
N LYS A 60 7.50 16.30 1.19
CA LYS A 60 8.87 15.83 1.42
C LYS A 60 9.93 16.92 1.15
N ASP A 61 9.64 17.89 0.29
CA ASP A 61 10.55 18.97 -0.11
C ASP A 61 10.30 20.30 0.64
N VAL A 62 9.27 20.36 1.48
CA VAL A 62 8.99 21.53 2.32
C VAL A 62 9.96 21.53 3.51
N GLN A 63 10.92 22.46 3.53
CA GLN A 63 11.69 22.74 4.75
C GLN A 63 10.74 23.33 5.80
N LEU A 64 10.26 22.49 6.73
CA LEU A 64 9.56 22.97 7.91
C LEU A 64 10.47 23.96 8.66
N SER A 65 10.02 25.20 8.79
CA SER A 65 10.60 26.14 9.73
C SER A 65 10.55 25.53 11.13
N GLN A 66 11.57 25.78 11.95
CA GLN A 66 11.78 25.15 13.26
C GLN A 66 10.50 25.13 14.11
N ALA A 67 10.02 23.91 14.39
CA ALA A 67 9.13 23.52 15.48
C ALA A 67 7.74 24.20 15.57
N GLY A 68 6.67 23.40 15.44
CA GLY A 68 5.33 23.75 15.93
C GLY A 68 4.16 23.59 14.96
N ASP A 69 4.41 23.35 13.66
CA ASP A 69 3.35 23.47 12.63
C ASP A 69 2.57 22.17 12.32
N LEU A 70 2.82 21.05 13.02
CA LEU A 70 2.18 19.78 12.70
C LEU A 70 1.61 19.07 13.94
N ILE A 71 0.28 18.96 13.98
CA ILE A 71 -0.45 18.03 14.86
C ILE A 71 -1.11 17.00 13.95
N MET A 72 -0.69 15.74 14.06
CA MET A 72 -1.30 14.62 13.36
C MET A 72 -2.15 13.82 14.35
N GLU A 73 -3.46 13.84 14.18
CA GLU A 73 -4.38 12.97 14.91
C GLU A 73 -4.46 11.63 14.19
N VAL A 74 -3.83 10.61 14.77
CA VAL A 74 -3.91 9.24 14.26
C VAL A 74 -5.02 8.51 15.00
N TYR A 75 -6.10 8.18 14.29
CA TYR A 75 -7.12 7.28 14.80
C TYR A 75 -6.61 5.83 14.69
N VAL A 76 -6.33 5.20 15.82
CA VAL A 76 -5.98 3.78 15.88
C VAL A 76 -7.26 3.00 16.15
N GLU A 77 -7.87 2.46 15.10
CA GLU A 77 -8.99 1.54 15.26
C GLU A 77 -8.47 0.17 15.71
N THR A 78 -9.10 -0.40 16.75
CA THR A 78 -8.75 -1.74 17.20
C THR A 78 -9.31 -2.74 16.19
N LYS A 79 -8.44 -3.35 15.40
CA LYS A 79 -8.81 -4.40 14.46
C LYS A 79 -9.46 -5.57 15.22
N ILE A 80 -10.72 -5.86 14.92
CA ILE A 80 -11.40 -7.07 15.40
C ILE A 80 -10.67 -8.25 14.76
N THR A 81 -10.35 -9.28 15.55
CA THR A 81 -9.57 -10.45 15.11
C THR A 81 -10.12 -10.98 13.79
N ASP A 82 -9.31 -10.92 12.72
CA ASP A 82 -9.68 -11.55 11.47
C ASP A 82 -9.97 -13.03 11.76
N CYS A 83 -11.17 -13.49 11.46
CA CYS A 83 -11.42 -14.92 11.38
C CYS A 83 -10.55 -15.46 10.25
N CYS A 84 -9.39 -16.02 10.60
CA CYS A 84 -8.62 -16.87 9.70
C CYS A 84 -9.54 -18.01 9.22
N ILE A 85 -10.15 -17.84 8.05
CA ILE A 85 -10.77 -18.96 7.34
C ILE A 85 -9.62 -19.69 6.66
N THR A 86 -9.04 -20.67 7.34
CA THR A 86 -8.25 -21.69 6.66
C THR A 86 -9.21 -22.44 5.75
N LEU A 87 -9.18 -22.14 4.45
CA LEU A 87 -9.80 -23.02 3.46
C LEU A 87 -8.99 -24.32 3.47
N ARG A 88 -9.66 -25.41 3.87
CA ARG A 88 -9.09 -26.74 3.98
C ARG A 88 -9.52 -27.60 2.81
#